data_AF-A0A1Y1WEP6-F1
#
_entry.id   AF-A0A1Y1WEP6-F1
#
_cell.length_a   1.000
_cell.length_b   1.000
_cell.length_c   1.000
_cell.angle_alpha   90.00
_cell.angle_beta   90.00
_cell.angle_gamma   90.00
#
_symmetry.space_group_name_H-M   'P 1'
#
loop_
_entity.id
_entity.type
_entity.pdbx_description
1 polymer ?
#
loop_
_entity_poly.entity_id
_entity_poly.type
_entity_poly.pdbx_seq_one_letter_code
_entity_poly.pdbx_strand_id
1 'polypeptide(L)'
;MSESKNNAAMSFVADLAAGGVSAGVSKTIVAPIERVKLLLQVQASSDQIAADKRYKGIMDAFRRIPAEQGVGSFWRGNLSNVIRYFPTQALNFAFKDKYKAMFPKYSPKTDFWKFFGANMASGGLAGATSLLFVYPLDFARTRMAVDIGTGANRQFTGLGNCISTIYKKDGMGGLYQGFGMSVAGIIVYRAAYFGGYDTLKQVVFGNNKNPNFFASWLVAQTVTVVAGLISYPLDTVRRRLMMQSGRAEKLYSGPFDCLRKLYQEAGMKVFFHGGLSNIIRGTGGALVLVFYDQLQKWMGIKN
;
A
#
# COMPACT_ATOMS: atom_id res chain seq x y z
N MET A 1 4.61 -14.61 38.12
CA MET A 1 4.43 -15.01 36.70
C MET A 1 3.25 -14.32 36.00
N SER A 2 2.20 -13.90 36.71
CA SER A 2 1.08 -13.10 36.17
C SER A 2 1.46 -11.63 35.90
N GLU A 3 2.23 -10.98 36.78
CA GLU A 3 2.70 -9.60 36.60
C GLU A 3 3.57 -9.42 35.34
N SER A 4 4.50 -10.35 35.07
CA SER A 4 5.33 -10.33 33.87
C SER A 4 4.50 -10.42 32.57
N LYS A 5 3.44 -11.24 32.56
CA LYS A 5 2.51 -11.34 31.42
C LYS A 5 1.66 -10.08 31.27
N ASN A 6 1.20 -9.49 32.37
CA ASN A 6 0.46 -8.22 32.35
C ASN A 6 1.33 -7.07 31.85
N ASN A 7 2.58 -6.98 32.27
CA ASN A 7 3.52 -5.96 31.81
C ASN A 7 3.84 -6.10 30.32
N ALA A 8 4.02 -7.34 29.82
CA ALA A 8 4.23 -7.59 28.40
C ALA A 8 2.99 -7.24 27.54
N ALA A 9 1.79 -7.55 28.02
CA ALA A 9 0.54 -7.19 27.33
C ALA A 9 0.33 -5.67 27.29
N MET A 10 0.59 -4.98 28.41
CA MET A 10 0.51 -3.52 28.48
C MET A 10 1.54 -2.84 27.57
N SER A 11 2.77 -3.34 27.56
CA SER A 11 3.83 -2.88 26.65
C SER A 11 3.43 -3.05 25.19
N PHE A 12 2.89 -4.23 24.81
CA PHE A 12 2.40 -4.47 23.46
C PHE A 12 1.25 -3.52 23.06
N VAL A 13 0.28 -3.30 23.94
CA VAL A 13 -0.84 -2.39 23.67
C VAL A 13 -0.36 -0.95 23.51
N ALA A 14 0.58 -0.51 24.35
CA ALA A 14 1.19 0.81 24.25
C ALA A 14 1.95 0.98 22.93
N ASP A 15 2.77 0.00 22.53
CA ASP A 15 3.50 0.02 21.26
C ASP A 15 2.56 -0.01 20.05
N LEU A 16 1.50 -0.82 20.11
CA LEU A 16 0.48 -0.90 19.07
C LEU A 16 -0.27 0.43 18.92
N ALA A 17 -0.63 1.07 20.03
CA ALA A 17 -1.29 2.36 20.05
C ALA A 17 -0.37 3.47 19.54
N ALA A 18 0.86 3.55 20.04
CA ALA A 18 1.86 4.55 19.60
C ALA A 18 2.18 4.40 18.11
N GLY A 19 2.40 3.17 17.65
CA GLY A 19 2.61 2.87 16.24
C GLY A 19 1.37 3.18 15.39
N GLY A 20 0.17 2.92 15.92
CA GLY A 20 -1.11 3.21 15.26
C GLY A 20 -1.38 4.69 15.09
N VAL A 21 -1.10 5.50 16.11
CA VAL A 21 -1.19 6.96 16.05
C VAL A 21 -0.17 7.52 15.06
N SER A 22 1.11 7.10 15.17
CA SER A 22 2.17 7.53 14.24
C SER A 22 1.82 7.20 12.78
N ALA A 23 1.40 5.95 12.53
CA ALA A 23 0.99 5.52 11.20
C ALA A 23 -0.26 6.27 10.72
N GLY A 24 -1.22 6.54 11.61
CA GLY A 24 -2.43 7.30 11.32
C GLY A 24 -2.14 8.73 10.90
N VAL A 25 -1.27 9.42 11.64
CA VAL A 25 -0.80 10.78 11.32
C VAL A 25 -0.07 10.80 9.98
N SER A 26 0.92 9.92 9.79
CA SER A 26 1.68 9.83 8.54
C SER A 26 0.78 9.59 7.34
N LYS A 27 -0.13 8.62 7.43
CA LYS A 27 -1.11 8.29 6.39
C LYS A 27 -2.07 9.45 6.09
N THR A 28 -2.45 10.21 7.10
CA THR A 28 -3.36 11.36 6.95
C THR A 28 -2.65 12.52 6.25
N ILE A 29 -1.38 12.78 6.56
CA ILE A 29 -0.59 13.82 5.88
C ILE A 29 -0.40 13.49 4.39
N VAL A 30 -0.15 12.22 4.05
CA VAL A 30 0.04 11.81 2.64
C VAL A 30 -1.25 11.41 1.92
N ALA A 31 -2.40 11.43 2.57
CA ALA A 31 -3.68 11.05 1.98
C ALA A 31 -4.03 11.86 0.71
N PRO A 32 -3.78 13.19 0.63
CA PRO A 32 -4.08 13.96 -0.58
C PRO A 32 -3.32 13.47 -1.82
N ILE A 33 -2.01 13.27 -1.73
CA ILE A 33 -1.20 12.77 -2.85
C ILE A 33 -1.51 11.31 -3.17
N GLU A 34 -1.85 10.51 -2.16
CA GLU A 34 -2.28 9.13 -2.38
C GLU A 34 -3.61 9.04 -3.11
N ARG A 35 -4.55 9.96 -2.84
CA ARG A 35 -5.79 10.05 -3.59
C ARG A 35 -5.55 10.44 -5.05
N VAL A 36 -4.70 11.44 -5.29
CA VAL A 36 -4.30 11.84 -6.65
C VAL A 36 -3.66 10.68 -7.41
N LYS A 37 -2.77 9.91 -6.76
CA LYS A 37 -2.21 8.67 -7.32
C LYS A 37 -3.32 7.73 -7.79
N LEU A 38 -4.25 7.39 -6.90
CA LEU A 38 -5.31 6.42 -7.18
C LEU A 38 -6.21 6.89 -8.33
N LEU A 39 -6.63 8.17 -8.32
CA LEU A 39 -7.42 8.75 -9.41
C LEU A 39 -6.69 8.65 -10.75
N LEU A 40 -5.43 9.07 -10.84
CA LEU A 40 -4.65 8.97 -12.08
C LEU A 40 -4.48 7.53 -12.55
N GLN A 41 -4.33 6.57 -11.62
CA GLN A 41 -4.09 5.16 -11.91
C GLN A 41 -5.33 4.44 -12.46
N VAL A 42 -6.53 4.75 -11.95
CA VAL A 42 -7.77 4.00 -12.30
C VAL A 42 -8.89 4.81 -12.93
N GLN A 43 -8.74 6.12 -13.17
CA GLN A 43 -9.79 6.96 -13.78
C GLN A 43 -10.35 6.42 -15.09
N ALA A 44 -9.55 5.70 -15.89
CA ALA A 44 -10.04 5.10 -17.13
C ALA A 44 -10.95 3.88 -16.93
N SER A 45 -11.04 3.36 -15.71
CA SER A 45 -12.00 2.33 -15.28
C SER A 45 -13.06 2.89 -14.32
N SER A 46 -13.28 4.21 -14.33
CA SER A 46 -14.35 4.84 -13.55
C SER A 46 -15.60 5.04 -14.41
N ASP A 47 -16.78 4.74 -13.84
CA ASP A 47 -18.08 5.03 -14.49
C ASP A 47 -18.51 6.49 -14.29
N GLN A 48 -17.86 7.23 -13.39
CA GLN A 48 -18.20 8.62 -13.08
C GLN A 48 -17.37 9.64 -13.89
N ILE A 49 -16.23 9.21 -14.45
CA ILE A 49 -15.29 10.09 -15.14
C ILE A 49 -15.36 9.80 -16.64
N ALA A 50 -16.03 10.69 -17.38
CA ALA A 50 -16.02 10.67 -18.84
C ALA A 50 -14.60 10.86 -19.39
N ALA A 51 -14.33 10.31 -20.59
CA ALA A 51 -12.98 10.26 -21.16
C ALA A 51 -12.34 11.66 -21.34
N ASP A 52 -13.14 12.65 -21.72
CA ASP A 52 -12.78 14.07 -21.89
C ASP A 52 -12.53 14.79 -20.55
N LYS A 53 -13.10 14.29 -19.45
CA LYS A 53 -12.99 14.87 -18.10
C LYS A 53 -11.90 14.24 -17.24
N ARG A 54 -11.13 13.28 -17.77
CA ARG A 54 -10.01 12.64 -17.07
C ARG A 54 -8.98 13.68 -16.62
N TYR A 55 -8.41 13.49 -15.43
CA TYR A 55 -7.36 14.32 -14.87
C TYR A 55 -6.09 14.17 -15.71
N LYS A 56 -5.53 15.31 -16.13
CA LYS A 56 -4.36 15.37 -17.04
C LYS A 56 -3.03 15.12 -16.31
N GLY A 57 -3.03 15.25 -14.99
CA GLY A 57 -1.83 15.06 -14.17
C GLY A 57 -2.04 15.46 -12.72
N ILE A 58 -0.93 15.50 -11.97
CA ILE A 58 -0.94 15.75 -10.52
C ILE A 58 -1.49 17.14 -10.20
N MET A 59 -0.98 18.18 -10.86
CA MET A 59 -1.40 19.57 -10.61
C MET A 59 -2.86 19.82 -11.01
N ASP A 60 -3.28 19.25 -12.13
CA ASP A 60 -4.68 19.31 -12.59
C ASP A 60 -5.61 18.65 -11.54
N ALA A 61 -5.25 17.48 -11.03
CA ALA A 61 -6.00 16.82 -9.97
C ALA A 61 -6.05 17.64 -8.68
N PHE A 62 -4.93 18.20 -8.21
CA PHE A 62 -4.91 19.04 -7.01
C PHE A 62 -5.75 20.31 -7.15
N ARG A 63 -5.83 20.89 -8.35
CA ARG A 63 -6.67 22.06 -8.61
C ARG A 63 -8.16 21.69 -8.69
N ARG A 64 -8.49 20.61 -9.41
CA ARG A 64 -9.87 20.24 -9.72
C ARG A 64 -10.60 19.54 -8.59
N ILE A 65 -9.94 18.66 -7.85
CA ILE A 65 -10.54 17.93 -6.72
C ILE A 65 -11.26 18.85 -5.72
N PRO A 66 -10.62 19.90 -5.16
CA PRO A 66 -11.30 20.76 -4.20
C PRO A 66 -12.40 21.60 -4.84
N ALA A 67 -12.26 21.98 -6.11
CA ALA A 67 -13.27 22.73 -6.84
C ALA A 67 -14.51 21.87 -7.18
N GLU A 68 -14.32 20.60 -7.52
CA GLU A 68 -15.39 19.68 -7.92
C GLU A 68 -16.10 19.04 -6.71
N GLN A 69 -15.37 18.81 -5.60
CA GLN A 69 -15.83 17.95 -4.51
C GLN A 69 -15.61 18.51 -3.10
N GLY A 70 -14.98 19.68 -2.99
CA GLY A 70 -14.57 20.28 -1.71
C GLY A 70 -13.24 19.77 -1.18
N VAL A 71 -12.58 20.59 -0.35
CA VAL A 71 -11.22 20.32 0.18
C VAL A 71 -11.15 19.04 1.01
N GLY A 72 -12.17 18.76 1.82
CA GLY A 72 -12.23 17.54 2.64
C GLY A 72 -12.20 16.25 1.83
N SER A 73 -12.51 16.30 0.53
CA SER A 73 -12.51 15.12 -0.34
C SER A 73 -11.11 14.52 -0.52
N PHE A 74 -10.01 15.25 -0.30
CA PHE A 74 -8.66 14.68 -0.36
C PHE A 74 -8.46 13.49 0.61
N TRP A 75 -9.19 13.45 1.72
CA TRP A 75 -9.13 12.37 2.71
C TRP A 75 -10.17 11.28 2.51
N ARG A 76 -10.85 11.27 1.36
CA ARG A 76 -11.85 10.26 1.06
C ARG A 76 -11.24 8.86 1.07
N GLY A 77 -11.79 7.98 1.91
CA GLY A 77 -11.26 6.63 2.13
C GLY A 77 -10.09 6.53 3.10
N ASN A 78 -9.59 7.64 3.68
CA ASN A 78 -8.46 7.61 4.61
C ASN A 78 -8.76 6.85 5.91
N LEU A 79 -10.02 6.86 6.38
CA LEU A 79 -10.42 6.09 7.57
C LEU A 79 -10.04 4.61 7.45
N SER A 80 -10.30 3.99 6.30
CA SER A 80 -9.90 2.60 6.03
C SER A 80 -8.39 2.41 6.07
N ASN A 81 -7.62 3.42 5.64
CA ASN A 81 -6.16 3.37 5.66
C ASN A 81 -5.59 3.37 7.09
N VAL A 82 -6.21 4.14 7.99
CA VAL A 82 -5.86 4.22 9.41
C VAL A 82 -6.28 2.94 10.12
N ILE A 83 -7.54 2.52 9.99
CA ILE A 83 -8.08 1.30 10.62
C ILE A 83 -7.25 0.08 10.23
N ARG A 84 -6.84 -0.03 8.96
CA ARG A 84 -6.06 -1.18 8.45
C ARG A 84 -4.77 -1.43 9.23
N TYR A 85 -4.17 -0.41 9.84
CA TYR A 85 -2.92 -0.59 10.59
C TYR A 85 -3.06 -1.63 11.70
N PHE A 86 -4.09 -1.51 12.53
CA PHE A 86 -4.29 -2.37 13.71
C PHE A 86 -4.41 -3.86 13.37
N PRO A 87 -5.34 -4.32 12.51
CA PRO A 87 -5.45 -5.73 12.16
C PRO A 87 -4.22 -6.23 11.39
N THR A 88 -3.59 -5.40 10.55
CA THR A 88 -2.33 -5.79 9.89
C THR A 88 -1.23 -6.05 10.92
N GLN A 89 -1.07 -5.20 11.94
CA GLN A 89 -0.05 -5.42 12.97
C GLN A 89 -0.36 -6.61 13.87
N ALA A 90 -1.62 -6.80 14.26
CA ALA A 90 -2.04 -7.98 15.02
C ALA A 90 -1.71 -9.28 14.27
N LEU A 91 -1.99 -9.33 12.96
CA LEU A 91 -1.68 -10.48 12.11
C LEU A 91 -0.17 -10.66 11.91
N ASN A 92 0.58 -9.57 11.73
CA ASN A 92 2.03 -9.64 11.65
C ASN A 92 2.63 -10.23 12.95
N PHE A 93 2.16 -9.76 14.11
CA PHE A 93 2.58 -10.28 15.40
C PHE A 93 2.24 -11.77 15.55
N ALA A 94 1.04 -12.19 15.15
CA ALA A 94 0.59 -13.58 15.28
C ALA A 94 1.31 -14.56 14.33
N PHE A 95 1.65 -14.13 13.11
CA PHE A 95 2.03 -15.05 12.04
C PHE A 95 3.45 -14.88 11.49
N LYS A 96 4.07 -13.70 11.59
CA LYS A 96 5.37 -13.43 10.95
C LYS A 96 6.46 -14.40 11.43
N ASP A 97 6.55 -14.61 12.73
CA ASP A 97 7.58 -15.51 13.28
C ASP A 97 7.25 -16.97 13.07
N LYS A 98 5.96 -17.35 13.05
CA LYS A 98 5.52 -18.70 12.66
C LYS A 98 5.91 -19.00 11.21
N TYR A 99 5.63 -18.09 10.28
CA TYR A 99 6.03 -18.26 8.88
C TYR A 99 7.54 -18.29 8.70
N LYS A 100 8.31 -17.55 9.51
CA LYS A 100 9.78 -17.65 9.46
C LYS A 100 10.30 -18.98 10.01
N ALA A 101 9.70 -19.47 11.09
CA ALA A 101 10.10 -20.72 11.74
C ALA A 101 9.79 -21.97 10.90
N MET A 102 8.85 -21.89 9.95
CA MET A 102 8.56 -23.00 9.02
C MET A 102 9.65 -23.23 7.97
N PHE A 103 10.56 -22.28 7.74
CA PHE A 103 11.67 -22.45 6.82
C PHE A 103 12.99 -22.62 7.58
N PRO A 104 13.93 -23.44 7.08
CA PRO A 104 15.25 -23.55 7.68
C PRO A 104 15.99 -22.22 7.72
N LYS A 105 16.82 -22.03 8.75
CA LYS A 105 17.69 -20.85 8.85
C LYS A 105 18.87 -21.04 7.90
N TYR A 106 18.90 -20.24 6.84
CA TYR A 106 20.03 -20.16 5.92
C TYR A 106 20.90 -18.95 6.21
N SER A 107 22.21 -19.07 5.99
CA SER A 107 23.13 -17.95 6.10
C SER A 107 23.03 -17.08 4.84
N PRO A 108 22.86 -15.75 4.98
CA PRO A 108 22.85 -14.83 3.84
C PRO A 108 24.16 -14.83 3.03
N LYS A 109 25.29 -15.27 3.64
CA LYS A 109 26.62 -15.22 3.02
C LYS A 109 27.00 -16.52 2.30
N THR A 110 26.60 -17.68 2.80
CA THR A 110 26.99 -18.99 2.25
C THR A 110 25.90 -19.59 1.37
N ASP A 111 24.63 -19.35 1.70
CA ASP A 111 23.47 -19.96 1.06
C ASP A 111 22.47 -18.90 0.59
N PHE A 112 22.98 -17.86 -0.08
CA PHE A 112 22.19 -16.67 -0.46
C PHE A 112 20.86 -17.03 -1.13
N TRP A 113 20.86 -17.90 -2.15
CA TRP A 113 19.64 -18.25 -2.88
C TRP A 113 18.61 -19.00 -2.02
N LYS A 114 19.06 -19.84 -1.08
CA LYS A 114 18.16 -20.53 -0.15
C LYS A 114 17.61 -19.56 0.90
N PHE A 115 18.47 -18.68 1.44
CA PHE A 115 18.06 -17.59 2.33
C PHE A 115 17.05 -16.66 1.66
N PHE A 116 17.32 -16.25 0.43
CA PHE A 116 16.44 -15.40 -0.37
C PHE A 116 15.10 -16.10 -0.61
N GLY A 117 15.11 -17.35 -1.10
CA GLY A 117 13.90 -18.14 -1.32
C GLY A 117 13.05 -18.32 -0.06
N ALA A 118 13.68 -18.64 1.08
CA ALA A 118 12.99 -18.77 2.36
C ALA A 118 12.36 -17.45 2.84
N ASN A 119 13.07 -16.33 2.72
CA ASN A 119 12.51 -15.01 3.07
C ASN A 119 11.38 -14.59 2.13
N MET A 120 11.48 -14.93 0.85
CA MET A 120 10.46 -14.67 -0.15
C MET A 120 9.19 -15.47 0.13
N ALA A 121 9.31 -16.78 0.40
CA ALA A 121 8.20 -17.65 0.73
C ALA A 121 7.55 -17.24 2.07
N SER A 122 8.36 -17.05 3.11
CA SER A 122 7.90 -16.61 4.44
C SER A 122 7.21 -15.24 4.37
N GLY A 123 7.81 -14.27 3.69
CA GLY A 123 7.26 -12.93 3.51
C GLY A 123 6.00 -12.90 2.64
N GLY A 124 5.96 -13.73 1.60
CA GLY A 124 4.81 -13.90 0.71
C GLY A 124 3.62 -14.51 1.44
N LEU A 125 3.84 -15.60 2.19
CA LEU A 125 2.81 -16.25 3.01
C LEU A 125 2.28 -15.33 4.11
N ALA A 126 3.17 -14.67 4.86
CA ALA A 126 2.75 -13.69 5.86
C ALA A 126 1.93 -12.53 5.25
N GLY A 127 2.37 -12.04 4.08
CA GLY A 127 1.65 -11.03 3.32
C GLY A 127 0.27 -11.49 2.85
N ALA A 128 0.18 -12.70 2.28
CA ALA A 128 -1.06 -13.28 1.80
C ALA A 128 -2.06 -13.52 2.94
N THR A 129 -1.60 -14.04 4.08
CA THR A 129 -2.43 -14.23 5.28
C THR A 129 -2.90 -12.91 5.85
N SER A 130 -2.04 -11.88 5.92
CA SER A 130 -2.48 -10.55 6.33
C SER A 130 -3.55 -10.01 5.41
N LEU A 131 -3.32 -10.08 4.09
CA LEU A 131 -4.30 -9.65 3.08
C LEU A 131 -5.60 -10.45 3.19
N LEU A 132 -5.57 -11.75 3.49
CA LEU A 132 -6.79 -12.55 3.61
C LEU A 132 -7.83 -11.90 4.54
N PHE A 133 -7.39 -11.22 5.60
CA PHE A 133 -8.29 -10.51 6.51
C PHE A 133 -8.46 -9.03 6.18
N VAL A 134 -7.39 -8.34 5.76
CA VAL A 134 -7.43 -6.87 5.61
C VAL A 134 -7.75 -6.40 4.18
N TYR A 135 -7.85 -7.31 3.21
CA TYR A 135 -8.09 -6.96 1.82
C TYR A 135 -9.40 -6.18 1.60
N PRO A 136 -10.53 -6.51 2.25
CA PRO A 136 -11.76 -5.72 2.11
C PRO A 136 -11.58 -4.25 2.53
N LEU A 137 -10.70 -3.97 3.50
CA LEU A 137 -10.36 -2.59 3.89
C LEU A 137 -9.57 -1.89 2.78
N ASP A 138 -8.57 -2.57 2.19
CA ASP A 138 -7.81 -2.05 1.05
C ASP A 138 -8.70 -1.78 -0.17
N PHE A 139 -9.62 -2.70 -0.44
CA PHE A 139 -10.60 -2.60 -1.50
C PHE A 139 -11.49 -1.38 -1.30
N ALA A 140 -12.16 -1.28 -0.14
CA ALA A 140 -13.07 -0.18 0.17
C ALA A 140 -12.35 1.17 0.18
N ARG A 141 -11.12 1.20 0.69
CA ARG A 141 -10.25 2.39 0.64
C ARG A 141 -10.02 2.87 -0.78
N THR A 142 -9.72 1.95 -1.69
CA THR A 142 -9.49 2.24 -3.12
C THR A 142 -10.76 2.79 -3.76
N ARG A 143 -11.88 2.08 -3.59
CA ARG A 143 -13.17 2.44 -4.18
C ARG A 143 -13.69 3.78 -3.70
N MET A 144 -13.55 4.07 -2.42
CA MET A 144 -13.92 5.37 -1.89
C MET A 144 -12.99 6.49 -2.38
N ALA A 145 -11.67 6.26 -2.44
CA ALA A 145 -10.73 7.30 -2.85
C ALA A 145 -10.97 7.82 -4.28
N VAL A 146 -11.44 6.94 -5.16
CA VAL A 146 -11.66 7.20 -6.59
C VAL A 146 -13.12 7.53 -6.94
N ASP A 147 -14.02 7.43 -5.96
CA ASP A 147 -15.39 7.93 -6.07
C ASP A 147 -15.36 9.47 -6.07
N ILE A 148 -15.71 10.05 -7.22
CA ILE A 148 -15.74 11.49 -7.42
C ILE A 148 -17.13 12.08 -7.20
N GLY A 149 -18.12 11.25 -6.85
CA GLY A 149 -19.49 11.65 -6.64
C GLY A 149 -19.71 12.49 -5.39
N THR A 150 -20.49 13.55 -5.55
CA THR A 150 -20.92 14.47 -4.49
C THR A 150 -22.42 14.29 -4.18
N GLY A 151 -22.83 14.58 -2.95
CA GLY A 151 -24.23 14.46 -2.53
C GLY A 151 -24.85 13.10 -2.88
N ALA A 152 -25.97 13.13 -3.61
CA ALA A 152 -26.70 11.94 -4.07
C ALA A 152 -25.96 11.14 -5.16
N ASN A 153 -25.02 11.74 -5.89
CA ASN A 153 -24.27 11.08 -6.97
C ASN A 153 -23.09 10.23 -6.47
N ARG A 154 -22.99 10.09 -5.14
CA ARG A 154 -21.92 9.37 -4.45
C ARG A 154 -22.14 7.86 -4.55
N GLN A 155 -21.12 7.10 -4.98
CA GLN A 155 -21.22 5.63 -5.04
C GLN A 155 -21.26 5.01 -3.65
N PHE A 156 -20.44 5.52 -2.72
CA PHE A 156 -20.33 4.96 -1.38
C PHE A 156 -20.35 6.06 -0.31
N THR A 157 -21.22 5.91 0.69
CA THR A 157 -21.33 6.87 1.79
C THR A 157 -20.20 6.72 2.82
N GLY A 158 -19.58 5.55 2.90
CA GLY A 158 -18.48 5.25 3.82
C GLY A 158 -18.00 3.81 3.71
N LEU A 159 -17.08 3.41 4.61
CA LEU A 159 -16.43 2.10 4.61
C LEU A 159 -17.44 0.94 4.70
N GLY A 160 -18.32 0.98 5.70
CA GLY A 160 -19.32 -0.08 5.91
C GLY A 160 -20.30 -0.18 4.74
N ASN A 161 -20.75 0.96 4.20
CA ASN A 161 -21.60 1.00 3.01
C ASN A 161 -20.88 0.45 1.77
N CYS A 162 -19.60 0.78 1.55
CA CYS A 162 -18.83 0.24 0.44
C CYS A 162 -18.71 -1.29 0.50
N ILE A 163 -18.37 -1.84 1.67
CA ILE A 163 -18.24 -3.29 1.85
C ILE A 163 -19.60 -3.96 1.68
N SER A 164 -20.65 -3.45 2.34
CA SER A 164 -22.00 -4.02 2.28
C SER A 164 -22.58 -4.00 0.88
N THR A 165 -22.48 -2.88 0.17
CA THR A 165 -23.00 -2.73 -1.20
C THR A 165 -22.33 -3.70 -2.16
N ILE A 166 -21.01 -3.83 -2.09
CA ILE A 166 -20.28 -4.74 -2.99
C ILE A 166 -20.52 -6.19 -2.60
N TYR A 167 -20.57 -6.52 -1.31
CA TYR A 167 -20.90 -7.86 -0.85
C TYR A 167 -22.29 -8.30 -1.31
N LYS A 168 -23.29 -7.41 -1.26
CA LYS A 168 -24.66 -7.71 -1.74
C LYS A 168 -24.72 -7.93 -3.25
N LYS A 169 -23.86 -7.28 -4.04
CA LYS A 169 -23.85 -7.41 -5.50
C LYS A 169 -23.03 -8.60 -6.01
N ASP A 170 -21.82 -8.77 -5.47
CA ASP A 170 -20.80 -9.68 -6.02
C ASP A 170 -20.28 -10.70 -4.99
N GLY A 171 -20.81 -10.69 -3.77
CA GLY A 171 -20.35 -11.54 -2.67
C GLY A 171 -18.89 -11.28 -2.26
N MET A 172 -18.28 -12.30 -1.66
CA MET A 172 -16.86 -12.27 -1.27
C MET A 172 -15.93 -12.13 -2.48
N GLY A 173 -16.29 -12.71 -3.63
CA GLY A 173 -15.50 -12.60 -4.86
C GLY A 173 -15.28 -11.15 -5.30
N GLY A 174 -16.29 -10.28 -5.13
CA GLY A 174 -16.19 -8.85 -5.43
C GLY A 174 -15.22 -8.10 -4.52
N LEU A 175 -15.22 -8.38 -3.22
CA LEU A 175 -14.35 -7.72 -2.24
C LEU A 175 -12.87 -8.11 -2.41
N TYR A 176 -12.58 -9.30 -2.94
CA TYR A 176 -11.24 -9.85 -3.12
C TYR A 176 -10.70 -9.74 -4.56
N GLN A 177 -11.36 -8.95 -5.42
CA GLN A 177 -10.88 -8.70 -6.78
C GLN A 177 -9.45 -8.14 -6.78
N GLY A 178 -8.56 -8.79 -7.52
CA GLY A 178 -7.14 -8.44 -7.58
C GLY A 178 -6.26 -9.04 -6.47
N PHE A 179 -6.79 -9.92 -5.60
CA PHE A 179 -6.02 -10.51 -4.50
C PHE A 179 -4.74 -11.22 -4.99
N GLY A 180 -4.84 -12.07 -6.02
CA GLY A 180 -3.68 -12.77 -6.59
C GLY A 180 -2.58 -11.80 -7.08
N MET A 181 -2.96 -10.73 -7.77
CA MET A 181 -2.02 -9.68 -8.21
C MET A 181 -1.36 -8.95 -7.05
N SER A 182 -2.04 -8.87 -5.92
CA SER A 182 -1.52 -8.25 -4.71
C SER A 182 -0.45 -9.11 -4.05
N VAL A 183 -0.67 -10.42 -3.97
CA VAL A 183 0.30 -11.38 -3.45
C VAL A 183 1.53 -11.42 -4.37
N ALA A 184 1.32 -11.53 -5.68
CA ALA A 184 2.41 -11.45 -6.66
C ALA A 184 3.19 -10.13 -6.54
N GLY A 185 2.49 -9.01 -6.39
CA GLY A 185 3.10 -7.69 -6.18
C GLY A 185 3.98 -7.62 -4.93
N ILE A 186 3.54 -8.21 -3.81
CA ILE A 186 4.35 -8.29 -2.58
C ILE A 186 5.64 -9.08 -2.81
N ILE A 187 5.56 -10.21 -3.53
CA ILE A 187 6.71 -11.05 -3.84
C ILE A 187 7.68 -10.28 -4.73
N VAL A 188 7.22 -9.70 -5.84
CA VAL A 188 8.07 -8.93 -6.75
C VAL A 188 8.71 -7.72 -6.05
N TYR A 189 7.93 -6.98 -5.25
CA TYR A 189 8.43 -5.84 -4.48
C TYR A 189 9.54 -6.26 -3.52
N ARG A 190 9.32 -7.34 -2.74
CA ARG A 190 10.32 -7.83 -1.78
C ARG A 190 11.58 -8.35 -2.47
N ALA A 191 11.43 -9.06 -3.57
CA ALA A 191 12.56 -9.56 -4.35
C ALA A 191 13.44 -8.42 -4.84
N ALA A 192 12.83 -7.40 -5.46
CA ALA A 192 13.53 -6.20 -5.92
C ALA A 192 14.13 -5.41 -4.75
N TYR A 193 13.43 -5.29 -3.63
CA TYR A 193 13.90 -4.57 -2.45
C TYR A 193 15.12 -5.25 -1.83
N PHE A 194 15.08 -6.55 -1.55
CA PHE A 194 16.21 -7.25 -0.93
C PHE A 194 17.43 -7.29 -1.86
N GLY A 195 17.24 -7.66 -3.13
CA GLY A 195 18.34 -7.66 -4.10
C GLY A 195 18.95 -6.27 -4.31
N GLY A 196 18.11 -5.24 -4.41
CA GLY A 196 18.55 -3.87 -4.59
C GLY A 196 19.21 -3.27 -3.35
N TYR A 197 18.69 -3.56 -2.15
CA TYR A 197 19.22 -3.00 -0.90
C TYR A 197 20.63 -3.50 -0.61
N ASP A 198 20.86 -4.81 -0.71
CA ASP A 198 22.17 -5.40 -0.42
C ASP A 198 23.22 -4.92 -1.43
N THR A 199 22.87 -4.91 -2.72
CA THR A 199 23.75 -4.42 -3.80
C THR A 199 24.09 -2.93 -3.61
N LEU A 200 23.08 -2.08 -3.42
CA LEU A 200 23.31 -0.64 -3.33
C LEU A 200 24.05 -0.26 -2.04
N LYS A 201 23.75 -0.95 -0.92
CA LYS A 201 24.49 -0.76 0.33
C LYS A 201 25.97 -1.13 0.18
N GLN A 202 26.28 -2.24 -0.49
CA GLN A 202 27.65 -2.66 -0.74
C GLN A 202 28.39 -1.69 -1.67
N VAL A 203 27.75 -1.20 -2.72
CA VAL A 203 28.35 -0.24 -3.66
C VAL A 203 28.61 1.12 -3.00
N VAL A 204 27.64 1.63 -2.22
CA VAL A 204 27.71 2.98 -1.65
C VAL A 204 28.56 3.04 -0.37
N PHE A 205 28.50 2.02 0.48
CA PHE A 205 29.18 2.03 1.78
C PHE A 205 30.37 1.09 1.86
N GLY A 206 30.54 0.15 0.93
CA GLY A 206 31.59 -0.87 1.00
C GLY A 206 31.60 -1.58 2.36
N ASN A 207 32.73 -1.48 3.07
CA ASN A 207 32.92 -2.01 4.42
C ASN A 207 32.63 -1.00 5.56
N ASN A 208 32.17 0.21 5.25
CA ASN A 208 31.85 1.20 6.26
C ASN A 208 30.64 0.75 7.10
N LYS A 209 30.89 0.45 8.37
CA LYS A 209 29.88 -0.05 9.31
C LYS A 209 28.96 1.04 9.87
N ASN A 210 29.36 2.31 9.79
CA ASN A 210 28.62 3.46 10.34
C ASN A 210 28.38 4.55 9.27
N PRO A 211 27.55 4.27 8.26
CA PRO A 211 27.17 5.28 7.27
C PRO A 211 26.37 6.43 7.89
N ASN A 212 26.56 7.64 7.34
CA ASN A 212 25.73 8.80 7.69
C ASN A 212 24.24 8.45 7.53
N PHE A 213 23.41 8.91 8.49
CA PHE A 213 21.95 8.73 8.48
C PHE A 213 21.34 9.13 7.13
N PHE A 214 21.70 10.31 6.60
CA PHE A 214 21.15 10.80 5.34
C PHE A 214 21.52 9.90 4.15
N ALA A 215 22.74 9.38 4.13
CA ALA A 215 23.18 8.47 3.08
C ALA A 215 22.43 7.13 3.16
N SER A 216 22.27 6.59 4.37
CA SER A 216 21.50 5.35 4.59
C SER A 216 20.03 5.53 4.20
N TRP A 217 19.45 6.69 4.53
CA TRP A 217 18.09 7.05 4.12
C TRP A 217 17.96 7.16 2.60
N LEU A 218 18.91 7.81 1.92
CA LEU A 218 18.90 7.93 0.46
C LEU A 218 19.00 6.56 -0.24
N VAL A 219 19.85 5.67 0.26
CA VAL A 219 19.95 4.28 -0.24
C VAL A 219 18.62 3.56 -0.05
N ALA A 220 18.04 3.61 1.15
CA ALA A 220 16.76 2.98 1.44
C ALA A 220 15.62 3.55 0.56
N GLN A 221 15.60 4.86 0.32
CA GLN A 221 14.60 5.49 -0.56
C GLN A 221 14.77 5.08 -2.01
N THR A 222 16.01 5.09 -2.52
CA THR A 222 16.30 4.72 -3.90
C THR A 222 15.82 3.29 -4.18
N VAL A 223 16.15 2.35 -3.28
CA VAL A 223 15.72 0.96 -3.40
C VAL A 223 14.19 0.84 -3.29
N THR A 224 13.57 1.56 -2.37
CA THR A 224 12.10 1.59 -2.21
C THR A 224 11.41 2.09 -3.47
N VAL A 225 11.94 3.14 -4.11
CA VAL A 225 11.42 3.70 -5.35
C VAL A 225 11.58 2.71 -6.50
N VAL A 226 12.77 2.12 -6.67
CA VAL A 226 13.03 1.16 -7.75
C VAL A 226 12.18 -0.10 -7.58
N ALA A 227 12.13 -0.70 -6.39
CA ALA A 227 11.28 -1.85 -6.10
C ALA A 227 9.79 -1.52 -6.29
N GLY A 228 9.39 -0.31 -5.90
CA GLY A 228 8.05 0.22 -6.10
C GLY A 228 7.68 0.34 -7.58
N LEU A 229 8.61 0.80 -8.43
CA LEU A 229 8.41 0.91 -9.87
C LEU A 229 8.35 -0.47 -10.55
N ILE A 230 9.23 -1.40 -10.18
CA ILE A 230 9.26 -2.76 -10.73
C ILE A 230 7.93 -3.50 -10.44
N SER A 231 7.39 -3.34 -9.23
CA SER A 231 6.12 -3.96 -8.84
C SER A 231 4.87 -3.15 -9.23
N TYR A 232 5.05 -1.92 -9.74
CA TYR A 232 3.95 -1.01 -10.02
C TYR A 232 2.93 -1.52 -11.05
N PRO A 233 3.33 -2.21 -12.14
CA PRO A 233 2.36 -2.78 -13.09
C PRO A 233 1.36 -3.74 -12.41
N LEU A 234 1.81 -4.51 -11.42
CA LEU A 234 0.97 -5.43 -10.65
C LEU A 234 -0.01 -4.67 -9.75
N ASP A 235 0.41 -3.55 -9.15
CA ASP A 235 -0.51 -2.65 -8.42
C ASP A 235 -1.54 -2.04 -9.38
N THR A 236 -1.13 -1.59 -10.57
CA THR A 236 -2.09 -1.03 -11.55
C THR A 236 -3.15 -2.05 -11.97
N VAL A 237 -2.76 -3.29 -12.32
CA VAL A 237 -3.72 -4.35 -12.65
C VAL A 237 -4.59 -4.67 -11.44
N ARG A 238 -4.02 -4.79 -10.23
CA ARG A 238 -4.79 -4.99 -8.98
C ARG A 238 -5.88 -3.92 -8.83
N ARG A 239 -5.54 -2.64 -8.93
CA ARG A 239 -6.50 -1.54 -8.71
C ARG A 239 -7.57 -1.50 -9.81
N ARG A 240 -7.21 -1.79 -11.05
CA ARG A 240 -8.15 -1.89 -12.18
C ARG A 240 -9.15 -3.03 -11.98
N LEU A 241 -8.69 -4.18 -11.49
CA LEU A 241 -9.57 -5.28 -11.11
C LEU A 241 -10.50 -4.91 -9.94
N MET A 242 -10.04 -4.15 -8.93
CA MET A 242 -10.93 -3.69 -7.85
C MET A 242 -12.07 -2.80 -8.35
N MET A 243 -11.84 -2.02 -9.41
CA MET A 243 -12.85 -1.12 -9.96
C MET A 243 -14.01 -1.84 -10.63
N GLN A 244 -13.84 -3.10 -11.04
CA GLN A 244 -14.88 -3.84 -11.73
C GLN A 244 -16.01 -4.33 -10.81
N SER A 245 -15.75 -4.45 -9.49
CA SER A 245 -16.75 -5.03 -8.58
C SER A 245 -17.98 -4.13 -8.46
N GLY A 246 -19.17 -4.71 -8.51
CA GLY A 246 -20.46 -4.03 -8.42
C GLY A 246 -20.91 -3.32 -9.70
N ARG A 247 -20.17 -3.50 -10.81
CA ARG A 247 -20.59 -3.10 -12.16
C ARG A 247 -21.54 -4.13 -12.75
N ALA A 248 -22.48 -3.66 -13.57
CA ALA A 248 -23.33 -4.54 -14.36
C ALA A 248 -22.53 -5.32 -15.41
N GLU A 249 -21.61 -4.62 -16.10
CA GLU A 249 -20.72 -5.22 -17.10
C GLU A 249 -19.26 -5.27 -16.61
N LYS A 250 -18.66 -6.45 -16.70
CA LYS A 250 -17.26 -6.67 -16.33
C LYS A 250 -16.34 -6.20 -17.46
N LEU A 251 -15.44 -5.26 -17.15
CA LEU A 251 -14.40 -4.81 -18.09
C LEU A 251 -13.37 -5.89 -18.41
N TYR A 252 -13.09 -6.76 -17.43
CA TYR A 252 -12.02 -7.73 -17.48
C TYR A 252 -12.54 -9.11 -17.07
N SER A 253 -12.17 -10.16 -17.79
CA SER A 253 -12.49 -11.53 -17.39
C SER A 253 -11.56 -12.03 -16.27
N GLY A 254 -10.36 -11.44 -16.15
CA GLY A 254 -9.38 -11.77 -15.13
C GLY A 254 -8.11 -10.92 -15.23
N PRO A 255 -7.08 -11.23 -14.44
CA PRO A 255 -5.85 -10.44 -14.38
C PRO A 255 -5.07 -10.40 -15.69
N PHE A 256 -4.97 -11.53 -16.40
CA PHE A 256 -4.28 -11.61 -17.68
C PHE A 256 -5.01 -10.86 -18.79
N ASP A 257 -6.35 -10.93 -18.81
CA ASP A 257 -7.18 -10.14 -19.72
C ASP A 257 -7.03 -8.64 -19.44
N CYS A 258 -7.02 -8.25 -18.16
CA CYS A 258 -6.76 -6.87 -17.76
C CYS A 258 -5.39 -6.38 -18.23
N LEU A 259 -4.34 -7.17 -18.01
CA LEU A 259 -2.99 -6.85 -18.48
C LEU A 259 -2.92 -6.71 -20.00
N ARG A 260 -3.51 -7.66 -20.74
CA ARG A 260 -3.54 -7.65 -22.21
C ARG A 260 -4.27 -6.42 -22.74
N LYS A 261 -5.49 -6.15 -22.26
CA LYS A 261 -6.30 -5.01 -22.70
C LYS A 261 -5.62 -3.67 -22.41
N LEU A 262 -5.04 -3.52 -21.22
CA LEU A 262 -4.28 -2.31 -20.88
C LEU A 262 -3.09 -2.09 -21.81
N TYR A 263 -2.33 -3.16 -22.09
CA TYR A 263 -1.20 -3.07 -23.02
C TYR A 263 -1.65 -2.73 -24.45
N GLN A 264 -2.77 -3.27 -24.91
CA GLN A 264 -3.32 -2.97 -26.24
C GLN A 264 -3.89 -1.54 -26.33
N GLU A 265 -4.45 -0.98 -25.26
CA GLU A 265 -5.05 0.36 -25.24
C GLU A 265 -3.99 1.47 -25.30
N ALA A 266 -2.90 1.35 -24.52
CA ALA A 266 -1.96 2.46 -24.32
C ALA A 266 -0.49 2.04 -24.10
N GLY A 267 -0.15 0.78 -24.41
CA GLY A 267 1.20 0.23 -24.28
C GLY A 267 1.71 0.21 -22.85
N MET A 268 3.05 0.23 -22.69
CA MET A 268 3.67 0.12 -21.36
C MET A 268 3.39 1.31 -20.43
N LYS A 269 3.12 2.50 -20.98
CA LYS A 269 2.97 3.73 -20.20
C LYS A 269 1.77 3.68 -19.24
N VAL A 270 0.70 2.99 -19.60
CA VAL A 270 -0.53 2.89 -18.80
C VAL A 270 -0.29 2.28 -17.42
N PHE A 271 0.66 1.35 -17.33
CA PHE A 271 0.98 0.66 -16.09
C PHE A 271 1.60 1.59 -15.07
N PHE A 272 2.22 2.70 -15.50
CA PHE A 272 2.93 3.66 -14.67
C PHE A 272 2.14 4.96 -14.42
N HIS A 273 0.86 5.01 -14.80
CA HIS A 273 0.00 6.14 -14.42
C HIS A 273 -0.09 6.27 -12.90
N GLY A 274 0.21 7.48 -12.39
CA GLY A 274 0.34 7.74 -10.96
C GLY A 274 1.68 7.32 -10.33
N GLY A 275 2.63 6.78 -11.11
CA GLY A 275 3.94 6.33 -10.61
C GLY A 275 4.71 7.44 -9.89
N LEU A 276 4.77 8.64 -10.48
CA LEU A 276 5.38 9.82 -9.84
C LEU A 276 4.67 10.19 -8.52
N SER A 277 3.33 10.20 -8.51
CA SER A 277 2.56 10.43 -7.27
C SER A 277 2.85 9.36 -6.21
N ASN A 278 3.07 8.12 -6.62
CA ASN A 278 3.44 7.03 -5.71
C ASN A 278 4.83 7.23 -5.10
N ILE A 279 5.79 7.76 -5.87
CA ILE A 279 7.12 8.11 -5.37
C ILE A 279 7.01 9.22 -4.32
N ILE A 280 6.32 10.33 -4.66
CA ILE A 280 6.11 11.46 -3.72
C ILE A 280 5.43 10.98 -2.43
N ARG A 281 4.39 10.14 -2.56
CA ARG A 281 3.70 9.52 -1.42
C ARG A 281 4.66 8.69 -0.57
N GLY A 282 5.50 7.86 -1.19
CA GLY A 282 6.45 6.98 -0.49
C GLY A 282 7.50 7.78 0.29
N THR A 283 8.15 8.72 -0.38
CA THR A 283 9.18 9.59 0.22
C THR A 283 8.59 10.48 1.30
N GLY A 284 7.43 11.11 1.03
CA GLY A 284 6.74 11.96 2.00
C GLY A 284 6.31 11.18 3.25
N GLY A 285 5.78 9.96 3.09
CA GLY A 285 5.38 9.13 4.23
C GLY A 285 6.56 8.74 5.11
N ALA A 286 7.71 8.42 4.50
CA ALA A 286 8.94 8.12 5.22
C ALA A 286 9.51 9.34 5.95
N LEU A 287 9.50 10.52 5.32
CA LEU A 287 9.92 11.78 5.96
C LEU A 287 9.04 12.10 7.17
N VAL A 288 7.72 11.97 7.03
CA VAL A 288 6.79 12.24 8.14
C VAL A 288 7.04 11.32 9.32
N LEU A 289 7.34 10.04 9.09
CA LEU A 289 7.68 9.11 10.17
C LEU A 289 8.99 9.51 10.88
N VAL A 290 10.02 9.90 10.11
CA VAL A 290 11.29 10.37 10.69
C VAL A 290 11.10 11.64 11.51
N PHE A 291 10.37 12.63 10.98
CA PHE A 291 10.07 13.86 11.72
C PHE A 291 9.23 13.58 12.97
N TYR A 292 8.25 12.69 12.87
CA TYR A 292 7.42 12.32 14.01
C TYR A 292 8.25 11.65 15.12
N ASP A 293 9.13 10.71 14.78
CA ASP A 293 10.03 10.09 15.76
C ASP A 293 10.99 11.11 16.40
N GLN A 294 11.51 12.06 15.61
CA GLN A 294 12.37 13.13 16.14
C GLN A 294 11.61 14.07 17.08
N LEU A 295 10.36 14.41 16.74
CA LEU A 295 9.49 15.20 17.61
C LEU A 295 9.18 14.45 18.92
N GLN A 296 8.90 13.13 18.85
CA GLN A 296 8.67 12.32 20.06
C GLN A 296 9.89 12.29 20.99
N LYS A 297 11.11 12.20 20.42
CA LYS A 297 12.36 12.31 21.19
C LYS A 297 12.52 13.69 21.82
N TRP A 298 12.27 14.75 21.06
CA TRP A 298 12.36 16.13 21.55
C TRP A 298 11.35 16.41 22.67
N MET A 299 10.15 15.83 22.59
CA MET A 299 9.10 15.91 23.62
C MET A 299 9.32 14.94 24.81
N GLY A 300 10.41 14.16 24.84
CA GLY A 300 10.71 13.22 25.93
C GLY A 300 9.79 12.00 26.03
N ILE A 301 9.04 11.69 24.96
CA ILE A 301 8.06 10.58 24.93
C ILE A 301 8.74 9.23 24.60
N LYS A 302 9.92 9.26 23.96
CA LYS A 302 10.79 8.10 23.72
C LYS A 302 12.22 8.44 24.15
N ASN A 303 12.77 7.62 25.05
CA ASN A 303 14.22 7.57 25.31
C ASN A 303 14.93 6.82 24.19
#